data_AF-A0A2N5JMD5-F1
#
_entry.id   AF-A0A2N5JMD5-F1
#
_cell.length_a   1.000
_cell.length_b   1.000
_cell.length_c   1.000
_cell.angle_alpha   90.00
_cell.angle_beta   90.00
_cell.angle_gamma   90.00
#
_symmetry.space_group_name_H-M   'P 1'
#
loop_
_entity.id
_entity.type
_entity.pdbx_description
1 polymer ?
#
loop_
_entity_poly.entity_id
_entity_poly.type
_entity_poly.pdbx_seq_one_letter_code
_entity_poly.pdbx_strand_id
1 'polypeptide(L)'
;MKAECPEEWEDLGAGRTTFEQYEDVFKTDQEAAEALRKFCKLFSASYAPLFSFRSSLFEVLDIQDTKGFLLDLSSETVIDPIHLLRYYEFASDGQSIEILDRAEPAYEISFRWRCRLNHLEFLATQMNKLKAFEECRIERKREGSFAPTSLLSQLEKELVSGVIICPTKNAYAYYALRREGISSYPITVIGNDFEKEYVFLPGLSGILTIAMYGVRLNLPDNDDFLIF
;
A
#
# COMPACT_ATOMS: atom_id res chain seq x y z
N MET A 1 -8.21 4.59 -18.43
CA MET A 1 -9.17 5.46 -19.13
C MET A 1 -10.59 5.01 -18.86
N LYS A 2 -11.07 3.85 -19.34
CA LYS A 2 -12.47 3.43 -19.12
C LYS A 2 -12.98 3.49 -17.66
N ALA A 3 -12.17 3.12 -16.68
CA ALA A 3 -12.55 3.14 -15.26
C ALA A 3 -12.47 4.52 -14.57
N GLU A 4 -11.82 5.51 -15.19
CA GLU A 4 -11.60 6.85 -14.58
C GLU A 4 -12.34 7.94 -15.39
N CYS A 5 -12.43 7.80 -16.71
CA CYS A 5 -13.15 8.67 -17.65
C CYS A 5 -13.91 7.82 -18.70
N PRO A 6 -15.06 7.24 -18.37
CA PRO A 6 -15.79 6.34 -19.26
C PRO A 6 -16.32 7.03 -20.52
N GLU A 7 -16.76 8.29 -20.42
CA GLU A 7 -17.30 9.07 -21.55
C GLU A 7 -16.22 9.36 -22.60
N GLU A 8 -15.05 9.82 -22.16
CA GLU A 8 -13.88 10.08 -23.01
C GLU A 8 -13.37 8.80 -23.73
N TRP A 9 -13.51 7.66 -23.07
CA TRP A 9 -13.15 6.35 -23.64
C TRP A 9 -14.14 5.91 -24.73
N GLU A 10 -15.44 6.14 -24.53
CA GLU A 10 -16.46 5.86 -25.53
C GLU A 10 -16.31 6.76 -26.76
N ASP A 11 -15.97 8.02 -26.58
CA ASP A 11 -15.74 8.95 -27.69
C ASP A 11 -14.49 8.61 -28.50
N LEU A 12 -13.42 8.12 -27.85
CA LEU A 12 -12.24 7.61 -28.53
C LEU A 12 -12.54 6.30 -29.29
N GLY A 13 -13.32 5.40 -28.69
CA GLY A 13 -13.78 4.17 -29.33
C GLY A 13 -14.73 4.40 -30.51
N ALA A 14 -15.52 5.48 -30.46
CA ALA A 14 -16.41 5.91 -31.54
C ALA A 14 -15.72 6.78 -32.60
N GLY A 15 -14.42 7.08 -32.45
CA GLY A 15 -13.66 7.93 -33.37
C GLY A 15 -14.11 9.40 -33.38
N ARG A 16 -14.86 9.84 -32.37
CA ARG A 16 -15.28 11.24 -32.19
C ARG A 16 -14.15 12.13 -31.69
N THR A 17 -13.13 11.50 -31.10
CA THR A 17 -11.87 12.14 -30.74
C THR A 17 -10.68 11.28 -31.19
N THR A 18 -9.53 11.90 -31.45
CA THR A 18 -8.29 11.22 -31.82
C THR A 18 -7.20 11.41 -30.77
N PHE A 19 -6.18 10.54 -30.79
CA PHE A 19 -5.01 10.71 -29.93
C PHE A 19 -4.30 12.05 -30.17
N GLU A 20 -4.25 12.56 -31.42
CA GLU A 20 -3.66 13.86 -31.70
C GLU A 20 -4.41 15.01 -31.02
N GLN A 21 -5.74 14.93 -30.93
CA GLN A 21 -6.54 15.95 -30.26
C GLN A 21 -6.28 15.99 -28.75
N TYR A 22 -6.11 14.83 -28.11
CA TYR A 22 -5.69 14.77 -26.71
C TYR A 22 -4.26 15.29 -26.52
N GLU A 23 -3.34 14.95 -27.42
CA GLU A 23 -1.97 15.51 -27.38
C GLU A 23 -1.98 17.03 -27.48
N ASP A 24 -2.83 17.60 -28.33
CA ASP A 24 -2.93 19.05 -28.49
C ASP A 24 -3.53 19.72 -27.25
N VAL A 25 -4.51 19.08 -26.59
CA VAL A 25 -4.97 19.51 -25.26
C VAL A 25 -3.82 19.51 -24.26
N PHE A 26 -3.02 18.44 -24.17
CA PHE A 26 -1.88 18.41 -23.24
C PHE A 26 -0.75 19.39 -23.60
N LYS A 27 -0.61 19.79 -24.88
CA LYS A 27 0.36 20.81 -25.29
C LYS A 27 -0.09 22.22 -24.94
N THR A 28 -1.41 22.47 -24.95
CA THR A 28 -2.00 23.80 -24.77
C THR A 28 -2.43 24.07 -23.33
N ASP A 29 -2.84 23.03 -22.60
CA ASP A 29 -3.31 23.08 -21.22
C ASP A 29 -2.28 22.46 -20.27
N GLN A 30 -1.65 23.32 -19.48
CA GLN A 30 -0.65 22.93 -18.50
C GLN A 30 -1.26 22.10 -17.35
N GLU A 31 -2.48 22.40 -16.93
CA GLU A 31 -3.15 21.67 -15.84
C GLU A 31 -3.45 20.23 -16.28
N ALA A 32 -3.96 20.07 -17.50
CA ALA A 32 -4.20 18.75 -18.09
C ALA A 32 -2.90 17.94 -18.23
N ALA A 33 -1.79 18.58 -18.64
CA ALA A 33 -0.49 17.92 -18.75
C ALA A 33 0.06 17.49 -17.38
N GLU A 34 -0.10 18.31 -16.35
CA GLU A 34 0.31 17.99 -14.98
C GLU A 34 -0.54 16.86 -14.39
N ALA A 35 -1.86 16.86 -14.64
CA ALA A 35 -2.76 15.79 -14.25
C ALA A 35 -2.36 14.44 -14.89
N LEU A 36 -2.04 14.44 -16.19
CA LEU A 36 -1.57 13.24 -16.89
C LEU A 36 -0.25 12.73 -16.31
N ARG A 37 0.73 13.61 -16.06
CA ARG A 37 2.01 13.23 -15.43
C ARG A 37 1.79 12.58 -14.07
N LYS A 38 0.92 13.17 -13.25
CA LYS A 38 0.56 12.63 -11.94
C LYS A 38 -0.11 11.26 -12.08
N PHE A 39 -1.07 11.13 -12.99
CA PHE A 39 -1.72 9.85 -13.28
C PHE A 39 -0.71 8.77 -13.68
N CYS A 40 0.17 9.06 -14.65
CA CYS A 40 1.19 8.10 -15.11
C CYS A 40 2.14 7.68 -13.99
N LYS A 41 2.56 8.62 -13.14
CA LYS A 41 3.39 8.34 -11.96
C LYS A 41 2.69 7.37 -11.00
N LEU A 42 1.45 7.68 -10.61
CA LEU A 42 0.66 6.86 -9.70
C LEU A 42 0.33 5.49 -10.29
N PHE A 43 -0.04 5.45 -11.57
CA PHE A 43 -0.37 4.21 -12.26
C PHE A 43 0.85 3.27 -12.34
N SER A 44 1.99 3.80 -12.78
CA SER A 44 3.25 3.04 -12.80
C SER A 44 3.63 2.52 -11.41
N ALA A 45 3.57 3.37 -10.38
CA ALA A 45 3.87 2.96 -9.01
C ALA A 45 2.90 1.92 -8.45
N SER A 46 1.61 1.97 -8.83
CA SER A 46 0.59 1.02 -8.39
C SER A 46 0.92 -0.40 -8.84
N TYR A 47 1.42 -0.57 -10.07
CA TYR A 47 1.75 -1.87 -10.65
C TYR A 47 3.23 -2.26 -10.55
N ALA A 48 4.12 -1.35 -10.15
CA ALA A 48 5.55 -1.61 -9.96
C ALA A 48 5.86 -2.91 -9.17
N PRO A 49 5.10 -3.30 -8.11
CA PRO A 49 5.36 -4.55 -7.39
C PRO A 49 5.32 -5.81 -8.26
N LEU A 50 4.54 -5.84 -9.36
CA LEU A 50 4.53 -6.99 -10.30
C LEU A 50 5.90 -7.30 -10.88
N PHE A 51 6.71 -6.27 -11.10
CA PHE A 51 8.01 -6.39 -11.75
C PHE A 51 9.16 -6.53 -10.76
N SER A 52 8.88 -6.40 -9.46
CA SER A 52 9.89 -6.49 -8.41
C SER A 52 10.31 -7.93 -8.08
N PHE A 53 9.51 -8.94 -8.49
CA PHE A 53 9.68 -10.37 -8.18
C PHE A 53 9.90 -10.67 -6.69
N ARG A 54 9.57 -9.75 -5.79
CA ARG A 54 9.70 -9.87 -4.34
C ARG A 54 8.31 -9.85 -3.70
N SER A 55 8.12 -10.70 -2.70
CA SER A 55 6.90 -10.70 -1.88
C SER A 55 6.96 -9.66 -0.76
N SER A 56 8.17 -9.26 -0.31
CA SER A 56 8.35 -8.23 0.70
C SER A 56 7.99 -6.84 0.18
N LEU A 57 7.43 -6.02 1.07
CA LEU A 57 7.17 -4.61 0.79
C LEU A 57 8.46 -3.79 0.69
N PHE A 58 9.54 -4.22 1.35
CA PHE A 58 10.80 -3.49 1.45
C PHE A 58 11.97 -4.32 0.95
N GLU A 59 13.11 -3.66 0.77
CA GLU A 59 14.36 -4.40 0.56
C GLU A 59 14.77 -5.05 1.88
N VAL A 60 15.41 -6.22 1.78
CA VAL A 60 15.93 -6.91 2.97
C VAL A 60 17.05 -6.07 3.59
N LEU A 61 17.17 -6.12 4.91
CA LEU A 61 18.20 -5.42 5.64
C LEU A 61 19.30 -6.41 6.04
N ASP A 62 20.54 -6.00 5.83
CA ASP A 62 21.69 -6.65 6.46
C ASP A 62 21.71 -6.29 7.95
N ILE A 63 21.82 -7.30 8.80
CA ILE A 63 21.78 -7.15 10.25
C ILE A 63 22.87 -7.96 10.92
N GLN A 64 23.24 -7.55 12.13
CA GLN A 64 24.12 -8.27 13.03
C GLN A 64 23.31 -8.94 14.15
N ASP A 65 23.45 -10.26 14.26
CA ASP A 65 22.84 -11.10 15.29
C ASP A 65 23.92 -11.67 16.21
N THR A 66 24.58 -10.78 16.95
CA THR A 66 25.70 -11.12 17.85
C THR A 66 25.31 -12.08 18.98
N LYS A 67 24.01 -12.14 19.30
CA LYS A 67 23.44 -12.96 20.37
C LYS A 67 22.78 -14.26 19.87
N GLY A 68 22.76 -14.51 18.57
CA GLY A 68 22.27 -15.76 17.97
C GLY A 68 20.75 -15.97 18.14
N PHE A 69 19.95 -14.90 18.02
CA PHE A 69 18.49 -15.02 18.11
C PHE A 69 17.82 -15.55 16.84
N LEU A 70 18.49 -15.41 15.69
CA LEU A 70 18.08 -15.87 14.36
C LEU A 70 18.97 -16.99 13.84
N LEU A 71 20.28 -16.89 14.03
CA LEU A 71 21.26 -17.85 13.52
C LEU A 71 22.13 -18.43 14.63
N ASP A 72 22.42 -19.73 14.54
CA ASP A 72 23.28 -20.42 15.52
C ASP A 72 24.78 -20.25 15.25
N LEU A 73 25.19 -19.84 14.04
CA LEU A 73 26.59 -19.94 13.58
C LEU A 73 27.18 -18.68 12.92
N SER A 74 26.36 -17.78 12.38
CA SER A 74 26.81 -16.54 11.74
C SER A 74 26.26 -15.35 12.50
N SER A 75 27.12 -14.35 12.76
CA SER A 75 26.70 -13.09 13.36
C SER A 75 26.06 -12.13 12.35
N GLU A 76 26.08 -12.44 11.05
CA GLU A 76 25.49 -11.60 10.00
C GLU A 76 24.42 -12.37 9.23
N THR A 77 23.31 -11.71 8.96
CA THR A 77 22.19 -12.26 8.19
C THR A 77 21.37 -11.16 7.52
N VAL A 78 20.43 -11.57 6.67
CA VAL A 78 19.44 -10.67 6.05
C VAL A 78 18.07 -10.94 6.64
N ILE A 79 17.29 -9.88 6.83
CA ILE A 79 15.95 -9.99 7.39
C ILE A 79 14.95 -9.08 6.66
N ASP A 80 13.71 -9.54 6.59
CA ASP A 80 12.60 -8.70 6.18
C ASP A 80 12.37 -7.56 7.20
N PRO A 81 12.25 -6.29 6.76
CA PRO A 81 12.10 -5.17 7.70
C PRO A 81 10.85 -5.22 8.56
N ILE A 82 9.72 -5.73 8.04
CA ILE A 82 8.50 -5.90 8.84
C ILE A 82 8.74 -6.94 9.92
N HIS A 83 9.45 -8.02 9.62
CA HIS A 83 9.81 -9.04 10.60
C HIS A 83 10.71 -8.48 11.71
N LEU A 84 11.73 -7.70 11.35
CA LEU A 84 12.61 -7.02 12.31
C LEU A 84 11.82 -6.06 13.22
N LEU A 85 11.00 -5.18 12.63
CA LEU A 85 10.16 -4.23 13.37
C LEU A 85 9.18 -4.94 14.31
N ARG A 86 8.73 -6.14 13.95
CA ARG A 86 7.73 -6.86 14.73
C ARG A 86 8.29 -7.62 15.92
N TYR A 87 9.41 -8.32 15.73
CA TYR A 87 9.83 -9.36 16.68
C TYR A 87 11.12 -9.06 17.43
N TYR A 88 11.80 -7.96 17.14
CA TYR A 88 13.12 -7.69 17.72
C TYR A 88 13.27 -6.26 18.25
N GLU A 89 14.04 -6.14 19.32
CA GLU A 89 14.68 -4.90 19.74
C GLU A 89 16.04 -4.81 19.04
N PHE A 90 16.36 -3.63 18.53
CA PHE A 90 17.60 -3.43 17.77
C PHE A 90 18.14 -2.01 17.95
N ALA A 91 19.45 -1.88 17.83
CA ALA A 91 20.11 -0.59 17.67
C ALA A 91 20.42 -0.37 16.19
N SER A 92 20.32 0.88 15.73
CA SER A 92 20.81 1.27 14.42
C SER A 92 21.57 2.59 14.53
N ASP A 93 22.79 2.60 14.02
CA ASP A 93 23.63 3.81 13.89
C ASP A 93 23.50 4.44 12.49
N GLY A 94 22.58 3.92 11.66
CA GLY A 94 22.35 4.36 10.28
C GLY A 94 23.22 3.66 9.22
N GLN A 95 24.25 2.91 9.62
CA GLN A 95 25.05 2.08 8.71
C GLN A 95 24.87 0.59 8.97
N SER A 96 24.67 0.22 10.23
CA SER A 96 24.47 -1.14 10.69
C SER A 96 23.24 -1.23 11.59
N ILE A 97 22.71 -2.44 11.69
CA ILE A 97 21.58 -2.78 12.55
C ILE A 97 22.00 -3.99 13.37
N GLU A 98 22.01 -3.86 14.69
CA GLU A 98 22.33 -4.95 15.62
C GLU A 98 21.09 -5.37 16.40
N ILE A 99 20.79 -6.67 16.42
CA ILE A 99 19.72 -7.23 17.27
C ILE A 99 20.18 -7.24 18.72
N LEU A 100 19.40 -6.57 19.57
CA LEU A 100 19.65 -6.49 21.00
C LEU A 100 18.87 -7.56 21.77
N ASP A 101 17.61 -7.80 21.42
CA ASP A 101 16.73 -8.74 22.12
C ASP A 101 15.50 -9.13 21.28
N ARG A 102 14.72 -10.11 21.76
CA ARG A 102 13.38 -10.41 21.24
C ARG A 102 12.35 -9.45 21.84
N ALA A 103 11.38 -9.04 21.02
CA ALA A 103 10.27 -8.21 21.47
C ALA A 103 9.20 -9.08 22.16
N GLU A 104 8.97 -8.86 23.45
CA GLU A 104 7.99 -9.61 24.25
C GLU A 104 7.04 -8.69 25.07
N PRO A 105 5.79 -8.45 24.65
CA PRO A 105 5.14 -9.01 23.46
C PRO A 105 5.67 -8.40 22.15
N ALA A 106 5.40 -9.10 21.05
CA ALA A 106 5.72 -8.62 19.71
C ALA A 106 4.98 -7.31 19.39
N TYR A 107 5.60 -6.49 18.56
CA TYR A 107 5.02 -5.23 18.12
C TYR A 107 3.89 -5.44 17.11
N GLU A 108 2.96 -4.49 17.09
CA GLU A 108 1.95 -4.36 16.06
C GLU A 108 2.44 -3.36 15.01
N ILE A 109 2.37 -3.78 13.74
CA ILE A 109 2.67 -2.90 12.60
C ILE A 109 1.34 -2.49 11.97
N SER A 110 1.15 -1.19 11.84
CA SER A 110 0.00 -0.59 11.18
C SER A 110 0.46 0.49 10.22
N PHE A 111 -0.40 0.91 9.33
CA PHE A 111 -0.14 2.02 8.43
C PHE A 111 -1.03 3.20 8.78
N ARG A 112 -0.57 4.41 8.45
CA ARG A 112 -1.38 5.61 8.53
C ARG A 112 -1.27 6.38 7.24
N TRP A 113 -2.42 6.77 6.70
CA TRP A 113 -2.49 7.53 5.46
C TRP A 113 -3.40 8.75 5.62
N ARG A 114 -2.85 9.94 5.35
CA ARG A 114 -3.59 11.20 5.31
C ARG A 114 -3.97 11.49 3.87
N CYS A 115 -5.25 11.40 3.55
CA CYS A 115 -5.77 11.78 2.24
C CYS A 115 -6.51 13.13 2.33
N ARG A 116 -6.51 13.90 1.24
CA ARG A 116 -7.24 15.18 1.14
C ARG A 116 -8.65 15.01 0.58
N LEU A 117 -9.23 13.83 0.77
CA LEU A 117 -10.55 13.45 0.27
C LEU A 117 -11.55 13.45 1.41
N ASN A 118 -12.82 13.67 1.07
CA ASN A 118 -13.91 13.40 1.99
C ASN A 118 -14.26 11.91 1.99
N HIS A 119 -15.05 11.46 2.96
CA HIS A 119 -15.34 10.03 3.13
C HIS A 119 -15.94 9.38 1.88
N LEU A 120 -16.95 10.00 1.28
CA LEU A 120 -17.60 9.48 0.07
C LEU A 120 -16.65 9.40 -1.12
N GLU A 121 -15.82 10.42 -1.33
CA GLU A 121 -14.83 10.44 -2.41
C GLU A 121 -13.78 9.35 -2.23
N PHE A 122 -13.33 9.13 -1.00
CA PHE A 122 -12.41 8.05 -0.67
C PHE A 122 -13.04 6.67 -0.98
N LEU A 123 -14.31 6.47 -0.59
CA LEU A 123 -15.02 5.23 -0.91
C LEU A 123 -15.15 5.01 -2.42
N ALA A 124 -15.50 6.06 -3.18
CA ALA A 124 -15.69 5.95 -4.62
C ALA A 124 -14.37 5.79 -5.40
N THR A 125 -13.29 6.45 -4.98
CA THR A 125 -12.07 6.59 -5.79
C THR A 125 -10.89 5.74 -5.32
N GLN A 126 -10.86 5.31 -4.05
CA GLN A 126 -9.70 4.62 -3.47
C GLN A 126 -10.03 3.23 -2.90
N MET A 127 -11.20 3.06 -2.30
CA MET A 127 -11.59 1.79 -1.66
C MET A 127 -11.64 0.65 -2.68
N ASN A 128 -11.11 -0.52 -2.29
CA ASN A 128 -11.05 -1.75 -3.09
C ASN A 128 -10.34 -1.60 -4.44
N LYS A 129 -9.57 -0.53 -4.66
CA LYS A 129 -8.80 -0.30 -5.89
C LYS A 129 -7.31 -0.44 -5.61
N LEU A 130 -6.59 -0.98 -6.59
CA LEU A 130 -5.13 -0.97 -6.56
C LEU A 130 -4.65 0.44 -6.86
N LYS A 131 -4.01 1.07 -5.88
CA LYS A 131 -3.52 2.45 -5.96
C LYS A 131 -2.15 2.56 -5.29
N ALA A 132 -1.42 3.60 -5.65
CA ALA A 132 -0.22 4.04 -4.98
C ALA A 132 -0.57 5.20 -4.04
N PHE A 133 -0.34 5.01 -2.75
CA PHE A 133 -0.68 5.96 -1.70
C PHE A 133 0.54 6.83 -1.38
N GLU A 134 0.40 8.13 -1.63
CA GLU A 134 1.37 9.17 -1.23
C GLU A 134 1.37 9.33 0.30
N GLU A 135 2.54 9.56 0.90
CA GLU A 135 2.67 9.86 2.34
C GLU A 135 2.08 8.79 3.27
N CYS A 136 2.03 7.53 2.84
CA CYS A 136 1.61 6.42 3.68
C CYS A 136 2.75 6.03 4.64
N ARG A 137 2.52 6.22 5.94
CA ARG A 137 3.52 5.99 6.99
C ARG A 137 3.32 4.67 7.68
N ILE A 138 4.42 4.07 8.14
CA ILE A 138 4.41 2.87 8.97
C ILE A 138 4.40 3.29 10.44
N GLU A 139 3.49 2.72 11.22
CA GLU A 139 3.41 2.90 12.65
C GLU A 139 3.73 1.57 13.35
N ARG A 140 4.64 1.63 14.32
CA ARG A 140 4.99 0.51 15.22
C ARG A 140 4.38 0.78 16.59
N LYS A 141 3.59 -0.16 17.10
CA LYS A 141 2.87 -0.06 18.39
C LYS A 141 3.18 -1.26 19.28
N ARG A 142 3.15 -1.07 20.60
CA ARG A 142 3.19 -2.14 21.60
C ARG A 142 2.23 -1.79 22.70
N GLU A 143 1.30 -2.70 22.98
CA GLU A 143 0.28 -2.51 24.02
C GLU A 143 -0.46 -1.16 23.89
N GLY A 144 -0.77 -0.78 22.65
CA GLY A 144 -1.46 0.49 22.32
C GLY A 144 -0.57 1.74 22.30
N SER A 145 0.70 1.66 22.71
CA SER A 145 1.63 2.79 22.71
C SER A 145 2.51 2.81 21.47
N PHE A 146 2.77 3.99 20.91
CA PHE A 146 3.71 4.16 19.80
C PHE A 146 5.14 3.89 20.25
N ALA A 147 5.85 3.08 19.47
CA ALA A 147 7.25 2.74 19.69
C ALA A 147 8.07 3.11 18.44
N PRO A 148 8.31 4.41 18.20
CA PRO A 148 9.04 4.85 17.01
C PRO A 148 10.49 4.37 17.05
N THR A 149 11.06 4.14 15.87
CA THR A 149 12.47 3.82 15.66
C THR A 149 12.98 4.58 14.45
N SER A 150 14.27 4.92 14.43
CA SER A 150 14.92 5.61 13.31
C SER A 150 14.79 4.85 11.99
N LEU A 151 14.67 3.51 12.05
CA LEU A 151 14.47 2.66 10.89
C LEU A 151 13.16 2.97 10.15
N LEU A 152 12.10 3.40 10.84
CA LEU A 152 10.81 3.71 10.19
C LEU A 152 10.98 4.81 9.14
N SER A 153 11.76 5.85 9.45
CA SER A 153 12.04 6.94 8.52
C SER A 153 12.90 6.52 7.33
N GLN A 154 13.75 5.50 7.49
CA GLN A 154 14.54 4.93 6.39
C GLN A 154 13.70 4.06 5.45
N LEU A 155 12.64 3.45 5.98
CA LEU A 155 11.70 2.62 5.22
C LEU A 155 10.57 3.43 4.57
N GLU A 156 10.48 4.74 4.83
CA GLU A 156 9.48 5.60 4.19
C GLU A 156 9.65 5.57 2.67
N LYS A 157 8.55 5.28 1.97
CA LYS A 157 8.48 5.34 0.52
C LYS A 157 7.62 6.54 0.14
N GLU A 158 8.03 7.22 -0.93
CA GLU A 158 7.22 8.29 -1.52
C GLU A 158 5.82 7.79 -1.89
N LEU A 159 5.76 6.57 -2.44
CA LEU A 159 4.54 5.90 -2.88
C LEU A 159 4.52 4.46 -2.38
N VAL A 160 3.44 4.09 -1.68
CA VAL A 160 3.20 2.72 -1.25
C VAL A 160 2.04 2.15 -2.06
N SER A 161 2.30 1.18 -2.93
CA SER A 161 1.24 0.48 -3.66
C SER A 161 0.47 -0.47 -2.74
N GLY A 162 -0.83 -0.60 -2.96
CA GLY A 162 -1.64 -1.67 -2.39
C GLY A 162 -3.13 -1.47 -2.59
N VAL A 163 -3.92 -2.22 -1.84
CA VAL A 163 -5.38 -2.12 -1.81
C VAL A 163 -5.84 -1.89 -0.39
N ILE A 164 -6.75 -0.96 -0.20
CA ILE A 164 -7.45 -0.75 1.08
C ILE A 164 -8.84 -1.39 0.97
N ILE A 165 -9.21 -2.25 1.92
CA ILE A 165 -10.52 -2.88 1.98
C ILE A 165 -11.19 -2.66 3.32
N CYS A 166 -12.53 -2.63 3.31
CA CYS A 166 -13.33 -2.68 4.52
C CYS A 166 -13.47 -4.13 5.00
N PRO A 167 -12.87 -4.52 6.14
CA PRO A 167 -12.84 -5.93 6.58
C PRO A 167 -14.22 -6.47 6.93
N THR A 168 -15.16 -5.64 7.41
CA THR A 168 -16.51 -6.10 7.77
C THR A 168 -17.37 -6.35 6.55
N LYS A 169 -17.32 -5.46 5.55
CA LYS A 169 -18.08 -5.58 4.30
C LYS A 169 -17.52 -6.65 3.38
N ASN A 170 -16.21 -6.86 3.42
CA ASN A 170 -15.49 -7.86 2.61
C ASN A 170 -14.97 -9.03 3.45
N ALA A 171 -15.68 -9.38 4.53
CA ALA A 171 -15.23 -10.37 5.50
C ALA A 171 -14.85 -11.71 4.86
N TYR A 172 -15.69 -12.22 3.95
CA TYR A 172 -15.39 -13.46 3.23
C TYR A 172 -14.07 -13.39 2.45
N ALA A 173 -13.88 -12.34 1.65
CA ALA A 173 -12.67 -12.14 0.86
C ALA A 173 -11.46 -11.99 1.80
N TYR A 174 -11.59 -11.20 2.86
CA TYR A 174 -10.54 -10.98 3.84
C TYR A 174 -10.11 -12.27 4.55
N TYR A 175 -11.06 -13.09 5.04
CA TYR A 175 -10.74 -14.36 5.67
C TYR A 175 -10.09 -15.34 4.70
N ALA A 176 -10.55 -15.38 3.45
CA ALA A 176 -9.94 -16.24 2.44
C ALA A 176 -8.51 -15.81 2.13
N LEU A 177 -8.25 -14.51 1.92
CA LEU A 177 -6.90 -13.97 1.71
C LEU A 177 -5.95 -14.33 2.85
N ARG A 178 -6.40 -14.19 4.11
CA ARG A 178 -5.59 -14.58 5.27
C ARG A 178 -5.29 -16.07 5.31
N ARG A 179 -6.25 -16.91 4.92
CA ARG A 179 -6.06 -18.37 4.86
C ARG A 179 -5.02 -18.76 3.82
N GLU A 180 -4.98 -18.05 2.69
CA GLU A 180 -3.95 -18.24 1.65
C GLU A 180 -2.61 -17.56 2.00
N GLY A 181 -2.46 -17.02 3.23
CA GLY A 181 -1.21 -16.41 3.69
C GLY A 181 -0.92 -15.02 3.11
N ILE A 182 -1.91 -14.36 2.52
CA ILE A 182 -1.74 -13.00 1.97
C ILE A 182 -1.58 -12.00 3.12
N SER A 183 -0.42 -11.33 3.15
CA SER A 183 -0.09 -10.33 4.16
C SER A 183 -1.06 -9.15 4.12
N SER A 184 -1.57 -8.80 5.30
CA SER A 184 -2.48 -7.67 5.48
C SER A 184 -2.19 -6.98 6.81
N TYR A 185 -2.35 -5.66 6.83
CA TYR A 185 -2.03 -4.81 7.98
C TYR A 185 -3.19 -3.87 8.26
N PRO A 186 -3.43 -3.48 9.52
CA PRO A 186 -4.33 -2.37 9.82
C PRO A 186 -3.82 -1.08 9.16
N ILE A 187 -4.74 -0.26 8.65
CA ILE A 187 -4.44 1.09 8.16
C ILE A 187 -5.44 2.09 8.71
N THR A 188 -4.96 3.15 9.34
CA THR A 188 -5.78 4.31 9.70
C THR A 188 -5.79 5.29 8.54
N VAL A 189 -6.95 5.49 7.92
CA VAL A 189 -7.15 6.48 6.85
C VAL A 189 -7.78 7.72 7.46
N ILE A 190 -7.15 8.87 7.25
CA ILE A 190 -7.63 10.16 7.73
C ILE A 190 -7.93 11.04 6.52
N GLY A 191 -9.20 11.35 6.30
CA GLY A 191 -9.68 12.31 5.31
C GLY A 191 -9.97 13.68 5.92
N ASN A 192 -10.61 14.55 5.14
CA ASN A 192 -10.97 15.89 5.61
C ASN A 192 -12.04 15.86 6.71
N ASP A 193 -12.98 14.93 6.61
CA ASP A 193 -14.17 14.80 7.45
C ASP A 193 -14.30 13.45 8.16
N PHE A 194 -13.30 12.56 8.03
CA PHE A 194 -13.33 11.24 8.65
C PHE A 194 -11.95 10.75 9.09
N GLU A 195 -11.95 9.89 10.11
CA GLU A 195 -10.81 9.04 10.48
C GLU A 195 -11.37 7.65 10.75
N LYS A 196 -10.83 6.63 10.05
CA LYS A 196 -11.31 5.26 10.19
C LYS A 196 -10.23 4.24 9.88
N GLU A 197 -10.26 3.14 10.64
CA GLU A 197 -9.39 1.99 10.41
C GLU A 197 -9.99 1.05 9.35
N TYR A 198 -9.11 0.58 8.46
CA TYR A 198 -9.37 -0.39 7.41
C TYR A 198 -8.26 -1.44 7.38
N VAL A 199 -8.32 -2.34 6.40
CA VAL A 199 -7.23 -3.29 6.12
C VAL A 199 -6.49 -2.85 4.86
N PHE A 200 -5.17 -2.85 4.95
CA PHE A 200 -4.26 -2.58 3.84
C PHE A 200 -3.54 -3.84 3.41
N LEU A 201 -3.53 -4.09 2.09
CA LEU A 201 -2.82 -5.17 1.44
C LEU A 201 -1.73 -4.55 0.54
N PRO A 202 -0.52 -4.34 1.06
CA PRO A 202 0.54 -3.63 0.35
C PRO A 202 1.19 -4.49 -0.74
N GLY A 203 1.73 -3.80 -1.75
CA GLY A 203 2.55 -4.38 -2.80
C GLY A 203 1.83 -5.51 -3.54
N LEU A 204 2.52 -6.64 -3.70
CA LEU A 204 2.01 -7.81 -4.40
C LEU A 204 0.72 -8.37 -3.75
N SER A 205 0.56 -8.23 -2.43
CA SER A 205 -0.64 -8.69 -1.72
C SER A 205 -1.91 -7.99 -2.22
N GLY A 206 -1.81 -6.68 -2.51
CA GLY A 206 -2.91 -5.92 -3.09
C GLY A 206 -3.24 -6.37 -4.50
N ILE A 207 -2.21 -6.65 -5.32
CA ILE A 207 -2.38 -7.10 -6.70
C ILE A 207 -3.05 -8.49 -6.74
N LEU A 208 -2.58 -9.42 -5.91
CA LEU A 208 -3.20 -10.73 -5.76
C LEU A 208 -4.65 -10.62 -5.28
N THR A 209 -4.93 -9.67 -4.39
CA THR A 209 -6.31 -9.41 -3.92
C THR A 209 -7.23 -9.00 -5.05
N ILE A 210 -6.81 -8.05 -5.90
CA ILE A 210 -7.61 -7.66 -7.07
C ILE A 210 -7.74 -8.82 -8.07
N ALA A 211 -6.67 -9.58 -8.31
CA ALA A 211 -6.72 -10.71 -9.23
C ALA A 211 -7.67 -11.83 -8.76
N MET A 212 -7.71 -12.11 -7.45
CA MET A 212 -8.52 -13.19 -6.89
C MET A 212 -9.97 -12.78 -6.62
N TYR A 213 -10.18 -11.54 -6.16
CA TYR A 213 -11.47 -11.09 -5.61
C TYR A 213 -11.95 -9.75 -6.14
N GLY A 214 -11.24 -9.08 -7.07
CA GLY A 214 -11.54 -7.71 -7.51
C GLY A 214 -13.01 -7.48 -7.86
N VAL A 215 -13.63 -8.37 -8.65
CA VAL A 215 -15.05 -8.27 -9.06
C VAL A 215 -16.01 -8.45 -7.86
N ARG A 216 -15.55 -9.11 -6.80
CA ARG A 216 -16.35 -9.52 -5.63
C ARG A 216 -16.14 -8.62 -4.41
N LEU A 217 -15.30 -7.58 -4.51
CA LEU A 217 -15.05 -6.67 -3.40
C LEU A 217 -16.15 -5.61 -3.36
N ASN A 218 -17.03 -5.67 -2.37
CA ASN A 218 -18.14 -4.74 -2.23
C ASN A 218 -17.68 -3.39 -1.70
N LEU A 219 -18.22 -2.31 -2.27
CA LEU A 219 -18.15 -0.98 -1.68
C LEU A 219 -18.99 -0.94 -0.38
N PRO A 220 -18.68 -0.03 0.57
CA PRO A 220 -19.41 0.01 1.85
C PRO A 220 -20.92 0.23 1.73
N ASP A 221 -21.38 0.80 0.62
CA ASP A 221 -22.79 1.10 0.35
C ASP A 221 -23.55 -0.06 -0.32
N ASN A 222 -22.93 -1.26 -0.40
CA ASN A 222 -23.47 -2.46 -1.08
C ASN A 222 -23.67 -2.30 -2.60
N ASP A 223 -23.22 -1.20 -3.20
CA ASP A 223 -23.16 -1.11 -4.65
C ASP A 223 -22.12 -2.09 -5.19
N ASP A 224 -22.52 -2.84 -6.22
CA ASP A 224 -21.67 -3.76 -6.94
C ASP A 224 -20.44 -3.01 -7.47
N PHE A 225 -19.27 -3.57 -7.23
CA PHE A 225 -18.02 -3.08 -7.81
C PHE A 225 -18.06 -3.36 -9.30
N LEU A 226 -18.50 -2.37 -10.07
CA LEU A 226 -18.48 -2.41 -11.52
C LEU A 226 -17.00 -2.37 -11.96
N ILE A 227 -16.43 -3.56 -12.21
CA ILE A 227 -15.27 -3.65 -13.08
C ILE A 227 -15.74 -3.25 -14.48
N PHE A 228 -15.30 -2.09 -14.95
CA PHE A 228 -15.37 -1.75 -16.37
C PHE A 228 -14.01 -1.33 -16.92
#